data_AF-A0A226EW37-F1
#
_entry.id   AF-A0A226EW37-F1
#
_cell.length_a   1.000
_cell.length_b   1.000
_cell.length_c   1.000
_cell.angle_alpha   90.00
_cell.angle_beta   90.00
_cell.angle_gamma   90.00
#
_symmetry.space_group_name_H-M   'P 1'
#
loop_
_entity.id
_entity.type
_entity.pdbx_description
1 polymer ?
#
loop_
_entity_poly.entity_id
_entity_poly.type
_entity_poly.pdbx_seq_one_letter_code
_entity_poly.pdbx_strand_id
1 'polypeptide(L)'
;MVVDSALSEEEEQIVLEMVKLAGDDGIEVGETGRFLIWKEASPKGWGQAVARVSGQMSLKIPGTTGGGNWSYPPICTYLGCRSSSGTKVDEQRPTCLNHKGPNTGFCVIEYGTVVNGVITGMAHLFLSFAYADEQKEQHLKMRITCITKPKGQEQRRLIFDNKEDAEKTLSVWQTAFLFQMLRNPTLQYHSTSISLAIGLERELKEELRRVGLELRLTMMLAKKSESKKIEFPFGRRAKPLETFLDLIDANNGALYIATDSKIIYGGQTVSGSNLHPETNGSDTISKYKTEFNLNVKIIPLASVAKGVRSTNLKKMESHLHVSLYLAYLFRLRNHLHPELKLTHPYSLNKETFASHFDAQSRELIQRFVLKEFGVFIEILPCPAYQYII
;
A
#
# COMPACT_ATOMS: atom_id res chain seq x y z
N MET A 1 -43.35 -15.06 29.20
CA MET A 1 -42.92 -16.19 28.36
C MET A 1 -42.81 -15.69 26.94
N VAL A 2 -41.62 -15.30 26.51
CA VAL A 2 -41.39 -14.82 25.14
C VAL A 2 -40.81 -16.00 24.37
N VAL A 3 -41.56 -16.49 23.39
CA VAL A 3 -41.10 -17.50 22.45
C VAL A 3 -40.17 -16.79 21.48
N ASP A 4 -38.86 -16.94 21.69
CA ASP A 4 -37.86 -16.57 20.69
C ASP A 4 -37.52 -17.84 19.91
N SER A 5 -38.38 -18.18 18.95
CA SER A 5 -38.07 -19.24 17.98
C SER A 5 -37.32 -18.57 16.83
N ALA A 6 -35.99 -18.52 16.93
CA ALA A 6 -35.16 -18.29 15.77
C ALA A 6 -35.60 -19.27 14.66
N LEU A 7 -35.84 -18.76 13.46
CA LEU A 7 -36.17 -19.59 12.29
C LEU A 7 -35.06 -20.62 12.08
N SER A 8 -35.44 -21.84 11.72
CA SER A 8 -34.52 -22.87 11.24
C SER A 8 -33.84 -22.43 9.94
N GLU A 9 -32.71 -23.05 9.59
CA GLU A 9 -31.99 -22.74 8.34
C GLU A 9 -32.89 -22.94 7.11
N GLU A 10 -33.74 -23.97 7.13
CA GLU A 10 -34.70 -24.25 6.07
C GLU A 10 -35.76 -23.14 5.95
N GLU A 11 -36.29 -22.66 7.08
CA GLU A 11 -37.24 -21.55 7.11
C GLU A 11 -36.60 -20.23 6.67
N GLU A 12 -35.33 -19.98 7.02
CA GLU A 12 -34.60 -18.80 6.54
C GLU A 12 -34.45 -18.82 5.01
N GLN A 13 -34.15 -19.99 4.43
CA GLN A 13 -34.01 -20.14 2.98
C GLN A 13 -35.35 -19.88 2.26
N ILE A 14 -36.46 -20.37 2.80
CA ILE A 14 -37.80 -20.10 2.27
C ILE A 14 -38.09 -18.59 2.29
N VAL A 15 -37.83 -17.91 3.41
CA VAL A 15 -38.02 -16.45 3.51
C VAL A 15 -37.16 -15.73 2.47
N LEU A 16 -35.92 -16.16 2.28
CA LEU A 16 -35.01 -15.54 1.32
C LEU A 16 -35.47 -15.71 -0.13
N GLU A 17 -36.06 -16.85 -0.47
CA GLU A 17 -36.68 -17.08 -1.78
C GLU A 17 -37.95 -16.24 -1.97
N MET A 18 -38.80 -16.12 -0.95
CA MET A 18 -39.98 -15.25 -0.99
C MET A 18 -39.59 -13.79 -1.22
N VAL A 19 -38.58 -13.28 -0.52
CA VAL A 19 -38.09 -11.91 -0.69
C VAL A 19 -37.50 -11.69 -2.08
N LYS A 20 -36.80 -12.67 -2.65
CA LYS A 20 -36.31 -12.60 -4.04
C LYS A 20 -37.46 -12.55 -5.05
N LEU A 21 -38.50 -13.35 -4.84
CA LEU A 21 -39.68 -13.37 -5.71
C LEU A 21 -40.48 -12.06 -5.65
N ALA A 22 -40.49 -11.38 -4.49
CA ALA A 22 -41.16 -10.09 -4.31
C ALA A 22 -40.47 -8.91 -5.02
N GLY A 23 -39.23 -9.08 -5.49
CA GLY A 23 -38.52 -8.07 -6.28
C GLY A 23 -38.33 -6.72 -5.56
N ASP A 24 -38.52 -5.61 -6.29
CA ASP A 24 -38.32 -4.24 -5.79
C ASP A 24 -39.45 -3.71 -4.89
N ASP A 25 -40.62 -4.38 -4.93
CA ASP A 25 -41.76 -4.08 -4.05
C ASP A 25 -41.45 -4.55 -2.63
N GLY A 26 -40.86 -5.74 -2.50
CA GLY A 26 -40.46 -6.33 -1.23
C GLY A 26 -41.61 -6.90 -0.42
N ILE A 27 -41.28 -7.38 0.78
CA ILE A 27 -42.24 -7.93 1.75
C ILE A 27 -42.29 -6.99 2.96
N GLU A 28 -43.47 -6.49 3.30
CA GLU A 28 -43.64 -5.56 4.43
C GLU A 28 -43.32 -6.25 5.77
N VAL A 29 -42.62 -5.52 6.66
CA VAL A 29 -42.25 -5.98 7.99
C VAL A 29 -43.23 -5.41 9.00
N GLY A 30 -44.25 -6.20 9.34
CA GLY A 30 -45.35 -5.76 10.23
C GLY A 30 -46.02 -4.50 9.70
N GLU A 31 -46.50 -3.62 10.60
CA GLU A 31 -47.15 -2.35 10.25
C GLU A 31 -46.15 -1.17 10.31
N THR A 32 -44.90 -1.39 9.91
CA THR A 32 -43.82 -0.41 10.11
C THR A 32 -43.53 0.46 8.90
N GLY A 33 -44.14 0.18 7.74
CA GLY A 33 -43.82 0.83 6.46
C GLY A 33 -42.39 0.53 5.98
N ARG A 34 -41.77 -0.55 6.48
CA ARG A 34 -40.44 -1.05 6.08
C ARG A 34 -40.62 -2.34 5.31
N PHE A 35 -39.76 -2.58 4.33
CA PHE A 35 -39.88 -3.77 3.47
C PHE A 35 -38.56 -4.55 3.43
N LEU A 36 -38.63 -5.86 3.55
CA LEU A 36 -37.55 -6.76 3.18
C LEU A 36 -37.47 -6.84 1.67
N ILE A 37 -36.30 -6.54 1.13
CA ILE A 37 -36.05 -6.60 -0.31
C ILE A 37 -34.76 -7.35 -0.60
N TRP A 38 -34.68 -7.95 -1.78
CA TRP A 38 -33.42 -8.47 -2.31
C TRP A 38 -32.81 -7.44 -3.25
N LYS A 39 -31.54 -7.09 -3.03
CA LYS A 39 -30.79 -6.22 -3.92
C LYS A 39 -29.61 -6.96 -4.52
N GLU A 40 -29.59 -7.05 -5.84
CA GLU A 40 -28.51 -7.68 -6.59
C GLU A 40 -27.18 -6.93 -6.45
N ALA A 41 -26.08 -7.66 -6.65
CA ALA A 41 -24.75 -7.06 -6.77
C ALA A 41 -24.77 -5.98 -7.85
N SER A 42 -24.20 -4.82 -7.56
CA SER A 42 -24.25 -3.67 -8.46
C SER A 42 -23.00 -2.82 -8.32
N PRO A 43 -22.40 -2.37 -9.43
CA PRO A 43 -21.26 -1.45 -9.39
C PRO A 43 -21.67 -0.09 -8.79
N LYS A 44 -20.68 0.74 -8.45
CA LYS A 44 -20.92 2.13 -8.06
C LYS A 44 -21.61 2.88 -9.22
N GLY A 45 -22.71 3.56 -8.95
CA GLY A 45 -23.50 4.28 -9.96
C GLY A 45 -24.96 4.47 -9.54
N TRP A 46 -25.76 5.15 -10.38
CA TRP A 46 -27.23 5.31 -10.27
C TRP A 46 -27.81 5.25 -8.85
N GLY A 47 -27.55 6.30 -8.05
CA GLY A 47 -28.13 6.43 -6.71
C GLY A 47 -27.41 5.67 -5.58
N GLN A 48 -26.30 4.98 -5.85
CA GLN A 48 -25.48 4.32 -4.84
C GLN A 48 -24.02 4.83 -4.88
N ALA A 49 -23.56 5.39 -3.74
CA ALA A 49 -22.22 5.97 -3.63
C ALA A 49 -21.08 4.93 -3.56
N VAL A 50 -21.41 3.69 -3.19
CA VAL A 50 -20.49 2.56 -2.97
C VAL A 50 -20.98 1.37 -3.78
N ALA A 51 -20.10 0.50 -4.29
CA ALA A 51 -20.54 -0.72 -4.98
C ALA A 51 -21.19 -1.71 -4.00
N ARG A 52 -22.24 -2.40 -4.42
CA ARG A 52 -22.76 -3.59 -3.72
C ARG A 52 -22.05 -4.82 -4.26
N VAL A 53 -21.20 -5.42 -3.45
CA VAL A 53 -20.27 -6.48 -3.89
C VAL A 53 -20.90 -7.88 -3.98
N SER A 54 -22.12 -8.05 -3.47
CA SER A 54 -22.89 -9.30 -3.51
C SER A 54 -24.40 -9.04 -3.58
N GLY A 55 -25.18 -10.04 -3.96
CA GLY A 55 -26.63 -10.02 -3.73
C GLY A 55 -26.91 -10.07 -2.23
N GLN A 56 -27.72 -9.13 -1.73
CA GLN A 56 -27.93 -8.93 -0.29
C GLN A 56 -29.40 -8.67 0.02
N MET A 57 -29.89 -9.33 1.07
CA MET A 57 -31.16 -8.95 1.70
C MET A 57 -30.97 -7.60 2.40
N SER A 58 -31.87 -6.67 2.16
CA SER A 58 -31.80 -5.29 2.65
C SER A 58 -33.15 -4.84 3.19
N LEU A 59 -33.13 -3.90 4.12
CA LEU A 59 -34.32 -3.27 4.65
C LEU A 59 -34.57 -1.97 3.89
N LYS A 60 -35.66 -1.88 3.14
CA LYS A 60 -36.14 -0.65 2.49
C LYS A 60 -36.85 0.20 3.54
N ILE A 61 -36.24 1.31 3.93
CA ILE A 61 -36.69 2.21 4.99
C ILE A 61 -37.03 3.57 4.36
N PRO A 62 -38.18 4.18 4.67
CA PRO A 62 -38.50 5.53 4.22
C PRO A 62 -37.51 6.53 4.83
N GLY A 63 -36.96 7.42 4.00
CA GLY A 63 -36.05 8.47 4.44
C GLY A 63 -36.76 9.50 5.30
N THR A 64 -36.04 10.04 6.29
CA THR A 64 -36.57 11.01 7.26
C THR A 64 -36.80 12.40 6.67
N THR A 65 -36.22 12.70 5.51
CA THR A 65 -36.33 14.01 4.84
C THR A 65 -37.31 13.95 3.69
N GLY A 66 -38.62 14.06 3.97
CA GLY A 66 -39.74 14.58 3.16
C GLY A 66 -39.82 14.41 1.62
N GLY A 67 -38.99 13.59 0.98
CA GLY A 67 -38.76 13.63 -0.47
C GLY A 67 -38.74 12.26 -1.15
N GLY A 68 -39.41 11.25 -0.59
CA GLY A 68 -39.51 9.91 -1.20
C GLY A 68 -38.19 9.14 -1.34
N ASN A 69 -37.11 9.61 -0.69
CA ASN A 69 -35.83 8.93 -0.68
C ASN A 69 -35.90 7.69 0.21
N TRP A 70 -35.55 6.54 -0.31
CA TRP A 70 -35.48 5.28 0.43
C TRP A 70 -34.04 4.99 0.82
N SER A 71 -33.85 4.47 2.03
CA SER A 71 -32.59 3.88 2.48
C SER A 71 -32.67 2.36 2.39
N TYR A 72 -31.55 1.74 2.02
CA TYR A 72 -31.46 0.29 1.80
C TYR A 72 -30.30 -0.33 2.58
N PRO A 73 -30.23 -0.20 3.91
CA PRO A 73 -29.20 -0.88 4.67
C PRO A 73 -29.34 -2.41 4.54
N PRO A 74 -28.24 -3.14 4.32
CA PRO A 74 -28.28 -4.59 4.29
C PRO A 74 -28.67 -5.18 5.65
N ILE A 75 -29.16 -6.40 5.66
CA ILE A 75 -29.48 -7.14 6.88
C ILE A 75 -28.30 -8.03 7.25
N CYS A 76 -28.05 -8.16 8.56
CA CYS A 76 -27.04 -9.05 9.09
C CYS A 76 -27.24 -10.48 8.59
N THR A 77 -26.16 -11.08 8.10
CA THR A 77 -26.12 -12.45 7.56
C THR A 77 -25.82 -13.50 8.63
N TYR A 78 -25.66 -13.10 9.89
CA TYR A 78 -25.53 -14.04 11.01
C TYR A 78 -26.87 -14.75 11.25
N LEU A 79 -26.85 -16.08 11.38
CA LEU A 79 -28.04 -16.91 11.55
C LEU A 79 -28.91 -16.40 12.70
N GLY A 80 -30.22 -16.24 12.47
CA GLY A 80 -31.16 -15.69 13.45
C GLY A 80 -31.06 -14.17 13.69
N CYS A 81 -30.09 -13.46 13.10
CA CYS A 81 -30.01 -12.01 13.22
C CYS A 81 -30.77 -11.31 12.09
N ARG A 82 -31.57 -10.30 12.42
CA ARG A 82 -32.30 -9.45 11.47
C ARG A 82 -31.98 -7.95 11.60
N SER A 83 -30.92 -7.62 12.33
CA SER A 83 -30.49 -6.23 12.51
C SER A 83 -29.83 -5.71 11.23
N SER A 84 -30.18 -4.48 10.85
CA SER A 84 -29.51 -3.71 9.79
C SER A 84 -28.56 -2.64 10.35
N SER A 85 -28.42 -2.55 11.68
CA SER A 85 -27.58 -1.52 12.30
C SER A 85 -26.09 -1.77 12.07
N GLY A 86 -25.41 -0.81 11.41
CA GLY A 86 -23.98 -0.86 11.10
C GLY A 86 -23.53 -1.94 10.11
N THR A 87 -24.48 -2.53 9.40
CA THR A 87 -24.21 -3.32 8.18
C THR A 87 -23.73 -2.39 7.06
N LYS A 88 -22.95 -2.91 6.11
CA LYS A 88 -22.47 -2.10 4.98
C LYS A 88 -22.71 -2.82 3.66
N VAL A 89 -23.08 -2.05 2.63
CA VAL A 89 -23.39 -2.57 1.28
C VAL A 89 -22.16 -3.14 0.55
N ASP A 90 -20.97 -2.70 0.92
CA ASP A 90 -19.68 -3.15 0.37
C ASP A 90 -19.12 -4.40 1.06
N GLU A 91 -19.88 -5.02 1.96
CA GLU A 91 -19.52 -6.28 2.61
C GLU A 91 -20.15 -7.47 1.88
N GLN A 92 -19.35 -8.48 1.53
CA GLN A 92 -19.89 -9.68 0.86
C GLN A 92 -20.89 -10.45 1.73
N ARG A 93 -20.67 -10.42 3.05
CA ARG A 93 -21.55 -10.98 4.10
C ARG A 93 -21.77 -9.91 5.16
N PRO A 94 -22.74 -8.99 4.97
CA PRO A 94 -22.96 -7.88 5.90
C PRO A 94 -23.28 -8.40 7.30
N THR A 95 -22.68 -7.80 8.33
CA THR A 95 -22.98 -8.12 9.74
C THR A 95 -23.32 -6.85 10.52
N CYS A 96 -24.19 -6.94 11.52
CA CYS A 96 -24.58 -5.77 12.32
C CYS A 96 -23.57 -5.47 13.42
N LEU A 97 -23.67 -4.31 14.08
CA LEU A 97 -22.78 -3.93 15.18
C LEU A 97 -22.74 -4.94 16.33
N ASN A 98 -23.86 -5.63 16.62
CA ASN A 98 -23.87 -6.66 17.67
C ASN A 98 -22.96 -7.85 17.33
N HIS A 99 -22.95 -8.25 16.05
CA HIS A 99 -22.13 -9.37 15.56
C HIS A 99 -20.74 -8.92 15.06
N LYS A 100 -20.53 -7.62 14.85
CA LYS A 100 -19.23 -7.05 14.54
C LYS A 100 -18.46 -6.73 15.80
N GLY A 101 -19.14 -6.27 16.85
CA GLY A 101 -18.56 -5.62 18.02
C GLY A 101 -18.07 -4.20 17.76
N PRO A 102 -17.83 -3.42 18.84
CA PRO A 102 -17.46 -2.01 18.74
C PRO A 102 -15.99 -1.80 18.38
N ASN A 103 -15.15 -2.83 18.54
CA ASN A 103 -13.71 -2.71 18.41
C ASN A 103 -13.27 -2.88 16.96
N THR A 104 -12.16 -2.24 16.59
CA THR A 104 -11.52 -2.43 15.29
C THR A 104 -10.15 -3.04 15.49
N GLY A 105 -9.90 -4.18 14.84
CA GLY A 105 -8.63 -4.86 14.81
C GLY A 105 -7.96 -4.69 13.44
N PHE A 106 -6.65 -4.87 13.43
CA PHE A 106 -5.84 -4.84 12.22
C PHE A 106 -5.05 -6.13 12.10
N CYS A 107 -4.80 -6.58 10.88
CA CYS A 107 -4.08 -7.81 10.61
C CYS A 107 -3.13 -7.62 9.42
N VAL A 108 -1.90 -8.11 9.58
CA VAL A 108 -0.93 -8.20 8.49
C VAL A 108 -0.65 -9.67 8.22
N ILE A 109 -0.80 -10.09 6.96
CA ILE A 109 -0.64 -11.48 6.54
C ILE A 109 0.38 -11.55 5.40
N GLU A 110 1.27 -12.52 5.49
CA GLU A 110 2.28 -12.87 4.49
C GLU A 110 1.86 -14.16 3.78
N TYR A 111 1.77 -14.11 2.44
CA TYR A 111 1.43 -15.26 1.60
C TYR A 111 2.61 -15.61 0.69
N GLY A 112 3.12 -16.84 0.81
CA GLY A 112 4.25 -17.36 0.05
C GLY A 112 3.78 -18.29 -1.07
N THR A 113 4.33 -18.10 -2.26
CA THR A 113 4.21 -19.09 -3.36
C THR A 113 5.44 -19.98 -3.34
N VAL A 114 5.23 -21.28 -3.17
CA VAL A 114 6.30 -22.29 -3.09
C VAL A 114 6.22 -23.20 -4.31
N VAL A 115 7.35 -23.40 -4.99
CA VAL A 115 7.51 -24.35 -6.09
C VAL A 115 8.69 -25.26 -5.75
N ASN A 116 8.48 -26.58 -5.72
CA ASN A 116 9.49 -27.58 -5.35
C ASN A 116 10.16 -27.29 -4.00
N GLY A 117 9.40 -26.84 -2.99
CA GLY A 117 9.92 -26.52 -1.66
C GLY A 117 10.67 -25.18 -1.56
N VAL A 118 10.78 -24.42 -2.66
CA VAL A 118 11.46 -23.11 -2.68
C VAL A 118 10.44 -21.99 -2.84
N ILE A 119 10.56 -20.93 -2.03
CA ILE A 119 9.75 -19.72 -2.18
C ILE A 119 10.12 -19.04 -3.50
N THR A 120 9.15 -18.91 -4.41
CA THR A 120 9.30 -18.23 -5.70
C THR A 120 8.56 -16.91 -5.76
N GLY A 121 7.69 -16.62 -4.78
CA GLY A 121 7.01 -15.34 -4.71
C GLY A 121 6.35 -15.07 -3.37
N MET A 122 5.98 -13.81 -3.16
CA MET A 122 5.37 -13.32 -1.92
C MET A 122 4.25 -12.33 -2.21
N ALA A 123 3.27 -12.25 -1.31
CA ALA A 123 2.30 -11.19 -1.23
C ALA A 123 2.12 -10.79 0.23
N HIS A 124 1.95 -9.49 0.49
CA HIS A 124 1.53 -9.00 1.79
C HIS A 124 0.14 -8.40 1.71
N LEU A 125 -0.64 -8.64 2.75
CA LEU A 125 -2.01 -8.19 2.87
C LEU A 125 -2.21 -7.47 4.21
N PHE A 126 -2.80 -6.28 4.13
CA PHE A 126 -3.26 -5.51 5.28
C PHE A 126 -4.78 -5.57 5.34
N LEU A 127 -5.33 -5.88 6.50
CA LEU A 127 -6.78 -5.96 6.74
C LEU A 127 -7.14 -5.17 7.99
N SER A 128 -8.24 -4.43 7.91
CA SER A 128 -9.00 -4.02 9.10
C SER A 128 -10.27 -4.88 9.21
N PHE A 129 -10.69 -5.13 10.45
CA PHE A 129 -11.89 -5.90 10.76
C PHE A 129 -12.50 -5.42 12.07
N ALA A 130 -13.83 -5.50 12.17
CA ALA A 130 -14.50 -5.23 13.43
C ALA A 130 -14.55 -6.50 14.29
N TYR A 131 -14.42 -6.37 15.61
CA TYR A 131 -14.58 -7.49 16.53
C TYR A 131 -15.32 -7.12 17.83
N ALA A 132 -16.02 -8.11 18.41
CA ALA A 132 -16.57 -8.04 19.76
C ALA A 132 -15.56 -8.60 20.76
N ASP A 133 -15.68 -8.21 22.03
CA ASP A 133 -14.79 -8.70 23.09
C ASP A 133 -14.76 -10.23 23.09
N GLU A 134 -13.56 -10.79 23.28
CA GLU A 134 -13.28 -12.24 23.23
C GLU A 134 -13.50 -12.93 21.86
N GLN A 135 -14.04 -12.24 20.84
CA GLN A 135 -14.33 -12.79 19.50
C GLN A 135 -13.34 -12.35 18.41
N LYS A 136 -12.24 -11.68 18.78
CA LYS A 136 -11.25 -11.10 17.85
C LYS A 136 -10.76 -12.09 16.80
N GLU A 137 -10.33 -13.28 17.22
CA GLU A 137 -9.77 -14.30 16.32
C GLU A 137 -10.84 -14.89 15.39
N GLN A 138 -12.06 -15.12 15.90
CA GLN A 138 -13.18 -15.65 15.13
C GLN A 138 -13.61 -14.67 14.04
N HIS A 139 -13.75 -13.37 14.38
CA HIS A 139 -14.15 -12.35 13.42
C HIS A 139 -13.07 -12.08 12.37
N LEU A 140 -11.79 -12.20 12.75
CA LEU A 140 -10.70 -12.18 11.78
C LEU A 140 -10.79 -13.35 10.81
N LYS A 141 -10.99 -14.58 11.29
CA LYS A 141 -11.15 -15.76 10.43
C LYS A 141 -12.29 -15.57 9.44
N MET A 142 -13.44 -15.09 9.90
CA MET A 142 -14.56 -14.74 9.03
C MET A 142 -14.17 -13.68 8.00
N ARG A 143 -13.48 -12.61 8.43
CA ARG A 143 -13.04 -11.55 7.51
C ARG A 143 -12.13 -12.10 6.41
N ILE A 144 -11.17 -12.97 6.75
CA ILE A 144 -10.25 -13.59 5.80
C ILE A 144 -10.99 -14.46 4.77
N THR A 145 -12.13 -15.08 5.13
CA THR A 145 -12.94 -15.84 4.15
C THR A 145 -13.68 -14.95 3.16
N CYS A 146 -13.89 -13.68 3.49
CA CYS A 146 -14.66 -12.72 2.67
C CYS A 146 -13.79 -11.85 1.75
N ILE A 147 -12.48 -12.12 1.67
CA ILE A 147 -11.55 -11.37 0.82
C ILE A 147 -11.02 -12.27 -0.29
N THR A 148 -10.66 -11.65 -1.41
CA THR A 148 -9.88 -12.33 -2.45
C THR A 148 -8.51 -12.68 -1.87
N LYS A 149 -8.25 -13.97 -1.69
CA LYS A 149 -6.96 -14.44 -1.17
C LYS A 149 -5.84 -14.08 -2.15
N PRO A 150 -4.74 -13.47 -1.68
CA PRO A 150 -3.54 -13.32 -2.49
C PRO A 150 -3.02 -14.67 -2.98
N LYS A 151 -2.20 -14.64 -4.03
CA LYS A 151 -1.56 -15.85 -4.56
C LYS A 151 -0.57 -16.43 -3.53
N GLY A 152 -0.67 -17.74 -3.27
CA GLY A 152 0.19 -18.46 -2.34
C GLY A 152 -0.54 -18.99 -1.12
N GLN A 153 0.23 -19.51 -0.16
CA GLN A 153 -0.25 -20.00 1.14
C GLN A 153 0.19 -19.05 2.25
N GLU A 154 -0.65 -18.87 3.27
CA GLU A 154 -0.31 -18.07 4.45
C GLU A 154 0.95 -18.64 5.13
N GLN A 155 1.99 -17.81 5.26
CA GLN A 155 3.25 -18.14 5.93
C GLN A 155 3.29 -17.58 7.34
N ARG A 156 2.75 -16.37 7.52
CA ARG A 156 2.80 -15.63 8.77
C ARG A 156 1.62 -14.67 8.87
N ARG A 157 1.07 -14.55 10.07
CA ARG A 157 0.00 -13.60 10.42
C ARG A 157 0.31 -12.94 11.75
N LEU A 158 0.15 -11.62 11.81
CA LEU A 158 0.15 -10.84 13.06
C LEU A 158 -1.11 -9.99 13.16
N ILE A 159 -1.63 -9.88 14.39
CA ILE A 159 -2.87 -9.17 14.71
C ILE A 159 -2.52 -8.02 15.66
N PHE A 160 -3.11 -6.86 15.40
CA PHE A 160 -2.83 -5.62 16.10
C PHE A 160 -4.13 -4.98 16.58
N ASP A 161 -4.05 -4.25 17.69
CA ASP A 161 -5.12 -3.36 18.16
C ASP A 161 -5.00 -1.96 17.53
N ASN A 162 -3.78 -1.56 17.17
CA ASN A 162 -3.48 -0.27 16.59
C ASN A 162 -3.19 -0.39 15.08
N LYS A 163 -3.76 0.52 14.31
CA LYS A 163 -3.52 0.66 12.88
C LYS A 163 -2.04 0.93 12.58
N GLU A 164 -1.43 1.83 13.34
CA GLU A 164 -0.07 2.30 13.09
C GLU A 164 0.95 1.16 13.19
N ASP A 165 0.82 0.28 14.18
CA ASP A 165 1.74 -0.85 14.37
C ASP A 165 1.59 -1.90 13.27
N ALA A 166 0.37 -2.10 12.76
CA ALA A 166 0.12 -2.92 11.60
C ALA A 166 0.74 -2.32 10.31
N GLU A 167 0.60 -1.01 10.10
CA GLU A 167 1.22 -0.33 8.94
C GLU A 167 2.76 -0.37 9.02
N LYS A 168 3.35 -0.15 10.20
CA LYS A 168 4.80 -0.30 10.43
C LYS A 168 5.27 -1.71 10.08
N THR A 169 4.59 -2.73 10.61
CA THR A 169 4.90 -4.14 10.33
C THR A 169 4.82 -4.44 8.84
N LEU A 170 3.75 -4.01 8.16
CA LEU A 170 3.59 -4.18 6.73
C LEU A 170 4.77 -3.56 5.97
N SER A 171 5.14 -2.32 6.27
CA SER A 171 6.24 -1.62 5.59
C SER A 171 7.57 -2.34 5.78
N VAL A 172 7.84 -2.89 6.96
CA VAL A 172 9.04 -3.68 7.27
C VAL A 172 9.09 -4.95 6.43
N TRP A 173 7.99 -5.72 6.38
CA TRP A 173 7.93 -6.96 5.62
C TRP A 173 8.05 -6.71 4.10
N GLN A 174 7.35 -5.70 3.60
CA GLN A 174 7.43 -5.28 2.20
C GLN A 174 8.84 -4.82 1.80
N THR A 175 9.47 -4.01 2.64
CA THR A 175 10.84 -3.54 2.42
C THR A 175 11.86 -4.67 2.48
N ALA A 176 11.73 -5.61 3.43
CA ALA A 176 12.58 -6.78 3.49
C ALA A 176 12.45 -7.66 2.24
N PHE A 177 11.22 -7.85 1.73
CA PHE A 177 11.00 -8.60 0.50
C PHE A 177 11.53 -7.87 -0.75
N LEU A 178 11.45 -6.54 -0.80
CA LEU A 178 12.12 -5.76 -1.85
C LEU A 178 13.62 -6.09 -1.91
N PHE A 179 14.31 -6.17 -0.77
CA PHE A 179 15.73 -6.53 -0.76
C PHE A 179 15.99 -7.99 -1.15
N GLN A 180 15.07 -8.91 -0.83
CA GLN A 180 15.12 -10.28 -1.37
C GLN A 180 15.00 -10.30 -2.90
N MET A 181 14.07 -9.54 -3.48
CA MET A 181 13.93 -9.41 -4.94
C MET A 181 15.16 -8.79 -5.60
N LEU A 182 15.71 -7.73 -5.01
CA LEU A 182 16.92 -7.09 -5.55
C LEU A 182 18.11 -8.03 -5.52
N ARG A 183 18.19 -8.94 -4.55
CA ARG A 183 19.21 -9.98 -4.49
C ARG A 183 18.93 -11.13 -5.45
N ASN A 184 17.69 -11.59 -5.52
CA ASN A 184 17.24 -12.68 -6.37
C ASN A 184 16.07 -12.22 -7.26
N PRO A 185 16.35 -11.78 -8.50
CA PRO A 185 15.34 -11.21 -9.38
C PRO A 185 14.34 -12.23 -9.95
N THR A 186 14.51 -13.52 -9.67
CA THR A 186 13.51 -14.54 -10.03
C THR A 186 12.32 -14.54 -9.08
N LEU A 187 12.44 -13.91 -7.91
CA LEU A 187 11.35 -13.80 -6.94
C LEU A 187 10.28 -12.83 -7.45
N GLN A 188 9.02 -13.28 -7.39
CA GLN A 188 7.88 -12.47 -7.80
C GLN A 188 7.21 -11.84 -6.58
N TYR A 189 6.85 -10.57 -6.69
CA TYR A 189 5.99 -9.91 -5.71
C TYR A 189 4.61 -9.70 -6.29
N HIS A 190 3.59 -10.18 -5.59
CA HIS A 190 2.21 -10.19 -6.10
C HIS A 190 1.35 -9.03 -5.57
N SER A 191 1.86 -8.25 -4.61
CA SER A 191 1.22 -7.00 -4.20
C SER A 191 1.63 -5.85 -5.12
N THR A 192 0.73 -4.88 -5.33
CA THR A 192 0.95 -3.75 -6.26
C THR A 192 2.06 -2.81 -5.81
N SER A 193 2.07 -2.45 -4.52
CA SER A 193 2.99 -1.47 -3.95
C SER A 193 3.86 -2.05 -2.83
N ILE A 194 4.97 -1.36 -2.57
CA ILE A 194 5.95 -1.63 -1.53
C ILE A 194 6.08 -0.35 -0.73
N SER A 195 5.56 -0.35 0.50
CA SER A 195 5.79 0.70 1.47
C SER A 195 7.21 0.55 2.05
N LEU A 196 7.96 1.65 2.04
CA LEU A 196 9.34 1.70 2.53
C LEU A 196 9.34 1.96 4.04
N ALA A 197 10.12 1.18 4.78
CA ALA A 197 10.23 1.24 6.24
C ALA A 197 11.06 2.46 6.70
N ILE A 198 10.53 3.67 6.51
CA ILE A 198 11.13 4.93 6.97
C ILE A 198 10.94 5.05 8.49
N GLY A 199 12.02 5.33 9.23
CA GLY A 199 12.01 5.48 10.70
C GLY A 199 11.90 4.15 11.46
N LEU A 200 12.12 3.02 10.77
CA LEU A 200 11.99 1.65 11.31
C LEU A 200 13.28 0.86 11.06
N GLU A 201 14.44 1.51 11.16
CA GLU A 201 15.73 0.93 10.78
C GLU A 201 16.09 -0.29 11.63
N ARG A 202 15.70 -0.29 12.91
CA ARG A 202 15.94 -1.41 13.81
C ARG A 202 15.09 -2.62 13.41
N GLU A 203 13.79 -2.41 13.25
CA GLU A 203 12.81 -3.43 12.89
C GLU A 203 13.14 -4.03 11.51
N LEU A 204 13.52 -3.19 10.55
CA LEU A 204 13.98 -3.66 9.24
C LEU A 204 15.26 -4.50 9.35
N LYS A 205 16.24 -4.09 10.17
CA LYS A 205 17.48 -4.85 10.36
C LYS A 205 17.21 -6.24 10.96
N GLU A 206 16.28 -6.33 11.89
CA GLU A 206 15.84 -7.60 12.49
C GLU A 206 15.12 -8.48 11.47
N GLU A 207 14.19 -7.91 10.70
CA GLU A 207 13.47 -8.65 9.66
C GLU A 207 14.40 -9.11 8.52
N LEU A 208 15.36 -8.30 8.10
CA LEU A 208 16.37 -8.70 7.11
C LEU A 208 17.18 -9.90 7.58
N ARG A 209 17.63 -9.90 8.85
CA ARG A 209 18.33 -11.05 9.44
C ARG A 209 17.44 -12.30 9.45
N ARG A 210 16.17 -12.16 9.81
CA ARG A 210 15.19 -13.26 9.79
C ARG A 210 15.06 -13.90 8.41
N VAL A 211 15.06 -13.09 7.34
CA VAL A 211 15.03 -13.59 5.95
C VAL A 211 16.41 -13.90 5.38
N GLY A 212 17.44 -14.02 6.22
CA GLY A 212 18.78 -14.44 5.83
C GLY A 212 19.56 -13.39 5.03
N LEU A 213 19.25 -12.10 5.19
CA LEU A 213 19.90 -10.99 4.50
C LEU A 213 20.60 -10.02 5.46
N GLU A 214 21.63 -9.36 4.94
CA GLU A 214 22.28 -8.22 5.57
C GLU A 214 22.61 -7.16 4.52
N LEU A 215 22.29 -5.90 4.80
CA LEU A 215 22.79 -4.76 4.03
C LEU A 215 24.14 -4.33 4.61
N ARG A 216 25.18 -4.26 3.77
CA ARG A 216 26.53 -3.88 4.20
C ARG A 216 27.16 -2.90 3.23
N LEU A 217 27.74 -1.83 3.77
CA LEU A 217 28.63 -0.96 3.02
C LEU A 217 29.97 -1.68 2.84
N THR A 218 30.34 -2.00 1.61
CA THR A 218 31.55 -2.78 1.30
C THR A 218 32.64 -1.99 0.59
N MET A 219 32.30 -0.83 0.02
CA MET A 219 33.27 0.07 -0.59
C MET A 219 32.84 1.53 -0.43
N MET A 220 33.83 2.42 -0.27
CA MET A 220 33.68 3.86 -0.45
C MET A 220 34.72 4.35 -1.44
N LEU A 221 34.32 5.26 -2.33
CA LEU A 221 35.25 5.92 -3.23
C LEU A 221 36.20 6.80 -2.42
N ALA A 222 37.50 6.68 -2.69
CA ALA A 222 38.50 7.45 -1.98
C ALA A 222 38.46 8.93 -2.37
N LYS A 223 38.06 9.23 -3.62
CA LYS A 223 38.00 10.58 -4.16
C LYS A 223 36.71 10.82 -4.92
N LYS A 224 36.12 12.01 -4.76
CA LYS A 224 34.92 12.42 -5.51
C LYS A 224 35.13 12.42 -7.04
N SER A 225 36.37 12.56 -7.51
CA SER A 225 36.67 12.48 -8.95
C SER A 225 36.43 11.08 -9.54
N GLU A 226 36.47 10.02 -8.72
CA GLU A 226 36.18 8.65 -9.18
C GLU A 226 34.71 8.50 -9.56
N SER A 227 33.81 9.17 -8.84
CA SER A 227 32.37 9.11 -9.13
C SER A 227 31.99 9.76 -10.47
N LYS A 228 32.85 10.67 -10.98
CA LYS A 228 32.69 11.27 -12.31
C LYS A 228 32.90 10.25 -13.45
N LYS A 229 33.66 9.18 -13.20
CA LYS A 229 33.92 8.11 -14.18
C LYS A 229 32.75 7.13 -14.30
N ILE A 230 31.83 7.15 -13.33
CA ILE A 230 30.68 6.25 -13.29
C ILE A 230 29.56 6.86 -14.13
N GLU A 231 28.99 6.07 -15.03
CA GLU A 231 27.85 6.49 -15.84
C GLU A 231 26.59 6.66 -14.98
N PHE A 232 25.74 7.62 -15.32
CA PHE A 232 24.46 7.80 -14.64
C PHE A 232 23.44 6.74 -15.11
N PRO A 233 22.76 6.02 -14.21
CA PRO A 233 22.00 4.82 -14.59
C PRO A 233 20.61 5.07 -15.18
N PHE A 234 19.96 6.19 -14.88
CA PHE A 234 18.53 6.34 -15.18
C PHE A 234 18.22 7.00 -16.54
N GLY A 235 19.25 7.50 -17.23
CA GLY A 235 19.11 8.29 -18.45
C GLY A 235 20.21 9.33 -18.56
N ARG A 236 19.92 10.45 -19.23
CA ARG A 236 20.89 11.54 -19.39
C ARG A 236 20.91 12.41 -18.13
N ARG A 237 22.01 12.39 -17.38
CA ARG A 237 22.21 13.29 -16.23
C ARG A 237 22.07 14.75 -16.66
N ALA A 238 21.34 15.53 -15.86
CA ALA A 238 21.28 16.98 -16.03
C ALA A 238 22.65 17.61 -15.79
N LYS A 239 23.08 18.48 -16.70
CA LYS A 239 24.25 19.33 -16.58
C LYS A 239 24.00 20.42 -15.54
N PRO A 240 25.07 20.98 -14.94
CA PRO A 240 24.92 22.18 -14.13
C PRO A 240 24.17 23.26 -14.93
N LEU A 241 23.16 23.88 -14.31
CA LEU A 241 22.29 24.93 -14.87
C LEU A 241 21.16 24.47 -15.82
N GLU A 242 21.08 23.20 -16.21
CA GLU A 242 19.89 22.73 -16.95
C GLU A 242 18.64 22.82 -16.07
N THR A 243 17.59 23.39 -16.65
CA THR A 243 16.25 23.54 -16.07
C THR A 243 15.36 22.39 -16.52
N PHE A 244 14.13 22.30 -15.99
CA PHE A 244 13.17 21.30 -16.47
C PHE A 244 12.81 21.46 -17.95
N LEU A 245 12.82 22.69 -18.49
CA LEU A 245 12.55 22.95 -19.90
C LEU A 245 13.62 22.32 -20.81
N ASP A 246 14.85 22.21 -20.33
CA ASP A 246 15.97 21.61 -21.08
C ASP A 246 15.96 20.06 -21.03
N LEU A 247 15.28 19.49 -20.03
CA LEU A 247 15.25 18.04 -19.80
C LEU A 247 14.03 17.34 -20.39
N ILE A 248 12.96 18.08 -20.66
CA ILE A 248 11.65 17.54 -21.03
C ILE A 248 11.36 17.85 -22.48
N ASP A 249 11.01 16.82 -23.24
CA ASP A 249 10.56 16.94 -24.63
C ASP A 249 9.36 16.01 -24.90
N ALA A 250 9.01 15.78 -26.16
CA ALA A 250 7.92 14.87 -26.53
C ALA A 250 8.12 13.45 -25.96
N ASN A 251 9.35 12.94 -25.98
CA ASN A 251 9.73 11.57 -25.64
C ASN A 251 10.29 11.41 -24.22
N ASN A 252 10.81 12.49 -23.63
CA ASN A 252 11.53 12.47 -22.37
C ASN A 252 10.82 13.27 -21.27
N GLY A 253 10.77 12.71 -20.06
CA GLY A 253 10.44 13.44 -18.84
C GLY A 253 11.67 13.68 -18.00
N ALA A 254 11.50 14.32 -16.85
CA ALA A 254 12.59 14.62 -15.93
C ALA A 254 12.42 13.93 -14.59
N LEU A 255 13.50 13.38 -14.05
CA LEU A 255 13.63 13.08 -12.63
C LEU A 255 14.15 14.32 -11.89
N TYR A 256 13.78 14.46 -10.63
CA TYR A 256 14.29 15.51 -9.76
C TYR A 256 14.42 15.04 -8.32
N ILE A 257 15.09 15.87 -7.52
CA ILE A 257 15.20 15.70 -6.07
C ILE A 257 14.65 16.94 -5.39
N ALA A 258 13.68 16.78 -4.50
CA ALA A 258 13.24 17.80 -3.55
C ALA A 258 13.98 17.58 -2.23
N THR A 259 14.67 18.59 -1.71
CA THR A 259 15.55 18.40 -0.54
C THR A 259 15.80 19.69 0.25
N ASP A 260 16.03 19.52 1.55
CA ASP A 260 16.59 20.52 2.45
C ASP A 260 17.58 19.86 3.44
N SER A 261 17.88 20.50 4.57
CA SER A 261 18.79 19.94 5.57
C SER A 261 18.24 18.71 6.31
N LYS A 262 16.92 18.48 6.28
CA LYS A 262 16.23 17.42 7.01
C LYS A 262 15.68 16.33 6.09
N ILE A 263 15.34 16.64 4.84
CA ILE A 263 14.64 15.72 3.95
C ILE A 263 15.29 15.57 2.58
N ILE A 264 15.05 14.39 1.98
CA ILE A 264 15.36 14.09 0.60
C ILE A 264 14.21 13.30 -0.01
N TYR A 265 13.79 13.68 -1.21
CA TYR A 265 12.67 13.08 -1.91
C TYR A 265 12.98 13.03 -3.40
N GLY A 266 12.86 11.86 -4.00
CA GLY A 266 12.92 11.67 -5.45
C GLY A 266 11.53 11.82 -6.05
N GLY A 267 11.44 12.47 -7.21
CA GLY A 267 10.19 12.56 -7.97
C GLY A 267 10.43 12.63 -9.47
N GLN A 268 9.34 12.60 -10.23
CA GLN A 268 9.36 12.77 -11.69
C GLN A 268 8.35 13.82 -12.18
N THR A 269 8.62 14.38 -13.36
CA THR A 269 7.69 15.27 -14.05
C THR A 269 7.78 15.14 -15.56
N VAL A 270 6.66 15.38 -16.23
CA VAL A 270 6.55 15.44 -17.70
C VAL A 270 6.26 16.85 -18.22
N SER A 271 6.09 17.82 -17.33
CA SER A 271 5.79 19.22 -17.68
C SER A 271 6.79 20.21 -17.08
N GLY A 272 7.45 19.87 -15.97
CA GLY A 272 8.37 20.77 -15.28
C GLY A 272 7.71 21.91 -14.50
N SER A 273 6.39 22.06 -14.62
CA SER A 273 5.61 23.16 -14.02
C SER A 273 4.81 22.71 -12.80
N ASN A 274 4.57 23.65 -11.86
CA ASN A 274 3.76 23.46 -10.67
C ASN A 274 4.14 22.22 -9.84
N LEU A 275 5.44 22.01 -9.63
CA LEU A 275 5.93 20.92 -8.79
C LEU A 275 5.63 21.21 -7.33
N HIS A 276 4.80 20.36 -6.71
CA HIS A 276 4.41 20.43 -5.30
C HIS A 276 3.85 21.82 -4.91
N PRO A 277 2.69 22.23 -5.48
CA PRO A 277 2.06 23.50 -5.13
C PRO A 277 1.49 23.40 -3.71
N GLU A 278 1.62 24.46 -2.93
CA GLU A 278 1.20 24.48 -1.51
C GLU A 278 -0.30 24.22 -1.32
N THR A 279 -1.10 24.51 -2.34
CA THR A 279 -2.54 24.21 -2.36
C THR A 279 -2.86 22.71 -2.44
N ASN A 280 -1.88 21.87 -2.78
CA ASN A 280 -2.09 20.43 -2.85
C ASN A 280 -1.86 19.76 -1.48
N GLY A 281 -2.90 19.78 -0.65
CA GLY A 281 -2.91 19.12 0.66
C GLY A 281 -2.88 17.58 0.63
N SER A 282 -2.67 16.94 -0.51
CA SER A 282 -2.42 15.48 -0.59
C SER A 282 -0.96 15.13 -0.94
N ASP A 283 -0.20 16.10 -1.45
CA ASP A 283 1.17 15.92 -1.86
C ASP A 283 2.13 15.98 -0.65
N THR A 284 3.06 15.02 -0.59
CA THR A 284 3.97 14.87 0.57
C THR A 284 4.90 16.07 0.73
N ILE A 285 5.41 16.64 -0.36
CA ILE A 285 6.33 17.76 -0.33
C ILE A 285 5.57 19.07 -0.09
N SER A 286 4.39 19.24 -0.68
CA SER A 286 3.51 20.37 -0.39
C SER A 286 3.18 20.44 1.11
N LYS A 287 2.74 19.33 1.71
CA LYS A 287 2.50 19.25 3.16
C LYS A 287 3.74 19.58 3.98
N TYR A 288 4.88 19.01 3.61
CA TYR A 288 6.13 19.29 4.33
C TYR A 288 6.51 20.78 4.25
N LYS A 289 6.35 21.40 3.07
CA LYS A 289 6.61 22.83 2.89
C LYS A 289 5.73 23.67 3.80
N THR A 290 4.42 23.38 3.84
CA THR A 290 3.47 24.14 4.66
C THR A 290 3.69 23.98 6.16
N GLU A 291 4.10 22.79 6.60
CA GLU A 291 4.27 22.50 8.03
C GLU A 291 5.66 22.85 8.57
N PHE A 292 6.72 22.71 7.77
CA PHE A 292 8.10 22.73 8.28
C PHE A 292 9.04 23.70 7.57
N ASN A 293 9.04 23.75 6.24
CA ASN A 293 10.01 24.57 5.50
C ASN A 293 9.58 24.87 4.06
N LEU A 294 9.16 26.12 3.78
CA LEU A 294 8.78 26.56 2.44
C LEU A 294 9.95 26.53 1.44
N ASN A 295 11.19 26.59 1.91
CA ASN A 295 12.39 26.72 1.07
C ASN A 295 13.00 25.37 0.63
N VAL A 296 12.18 24.33 0.46
CA VAL A 296 12.63 23.05 -0.11
C VAL A 296 13.17 23.28 -1.52
N LYS A 297 14.43 22.89 -1.75
CA LYS A 297 15.09 23.03 -3.05
C LYS A 297 14.65 21.90 -3.98
N ILE A 298 14.25 22.23 -5.19
CA ILE A 298 13.94 21.26 -6.25
C ILE A 298 15.07 21.27 -7.27
N ILE A 299 15.75 20.13 -7.41
CA ILE A 299 16.98 20.00 -8.20
C ILE A 299 16.70 19.06 -9.37
N PRO A 300 16.77 19.55 -10.62
CA PRO A 300 16.70 18.69 -11.81
C PRO A 300 17.81 17.64 -11.79
N LEU A 301 17.42 16.37 -11.95
CA LEU A 301 18.34 15.24 -11.83
C LEU A 301 18.71 14.67 -13.20
N ALA A 302 17.73 14.25 -14.01
CA ALA A 302 18.01 13.61 -15.29
C ALA A 302 16.83 13.72 -16.26
N SER A 303 17.16 13.69 -17.55
CA SER A 303 16.20 13.46 -18.63
C SER A 303 16.10 11.95 -18.90
N VAL A 304 14.88 11.43 -18.93
CA VAL A 304 14.57 9.99 -19.00
C VAL A 304 13.46 9.75 -20.02
N ALA A 305 13.64 8.77 -20.89
CA ALA A 305 12.60 8.37 -21.83
C ALA A 305 11.31 7.96 -21.08
N LYS A 306 10.17 8.56 -21.44
CA LYS A 306 8.89 8.34 -20.77
C LYS A 306 8.43 6.89 -20.90
N GLY A 307 8.55 6.32 -22.09
CA GLY A 307 7.86 5.08 -22.47
C GLY A 307 6.34 5.25 -22.55
N VAL A 308 5.64 4.17 -22.89
CA VAL A 308 4.17 4.19 -23.02
C VAL A 308 3.54 4.58 -21.69
N ARG A 309 2.66 5.60 -21.68
CA ARG A 309 2.00 6.11 -20.45
C ARG A 309 2.98 6.46 -19.32
N SER A 310 4.19 6.91 -19.66
CA SER A 310 5.26 7.24 -18.72
C SER A 310 5.76 6.07 -17.87
N THR A 311 5.57 4.83 -18.33
CA THR A 311 5.96 3.61 -17.59
C THR A 311 7.45 3.54 -17.28
N ASN A 312 8.32 3.89 -18.23
CA ASN A 312 9.76 3.87 -17.99
C ASN A 312 10.20 4.99 -17.04
N LEU A 313 9.59 6.18 -17.13
CA LEU A 313 9.88 7.28 -16.20
C LEU A 313 9.48 6.92 -14.76
N LYS A 314 8.29 6.35 -14.55
CA LYS A 314 7.81 5.86 -13.25
C LYS A 314 8.68 4.72 -12.70
N LYS A 315 9.19 3.87 -13.60
CA LYS A 315 10.14 2.82 -13.26
C LYS A 315 11.43 3.44 -12.69
N MET A 316 12.05 4.38 -13.41
CA MET A 316 13.28 5.04 -12.92
C MET A 316 13.06 5.86 -11.64
N GLU A 317 11.89 6.49 -11.48
CA GLU A 317 11.50 7.13 -10.21
C GLU A 317 11.47 6.12 -9.05
N SER A 318 10.95 4.92 -9.29
CA SER A 318 10.92 3.85 -8.29
C SER A 318 12.32 3.38 -7.89
N HIS A 319 13.27 3.31 -8.82
CA HIS A 319 14.68 3.06 -8.52
C HIS A 319 15.33 4.21 -7.74
N LEU A 320 14.98 5.46 -8.07
CA LEU A 320 15.43 6.63 -7.34
C LEU A 320 14.94 6.60 -5.88
N HIS A 321 13.67 6.26 -5.64
CA HIS A 321 13.11 6.13 -4.27
C HIS A 321 13.95 5.16 -3.42
N VAL A 322 14.24 3.97 -3.94
CA VAL A 322 15.03 2.96 -3.22
C VAL A 322 16.49 3.41 -3.03
N SER A 323 17.05 4.11 -4.02
CA SER A 323 18.41 4.65 -3.91
C SER A 323 18.52 5.70 -2.80
N LEU A 324 17.55 6.61 -2.70
CA LEU A 324 17.49 7.62 -1.64
C LEU A 324 17.16 6.99 -0.28
N TYR A 325 16.36 5.93 -0.27
CA TYR A 325 16.12 5.15 0.93
C TYR A 325 17.40 4.48 1.46
N LEU A 326 18.21 3.88 0.58
CA LEU A 326 19.54 3.37 0.97
C LEU A 326 20.45 4.47 1.51
N ALA A 327 20.45 5.64 0.88
CA ALA A 327 21.22 6.78 1.37
C ALA A 327 20.79 7.19 2.79
N TYR A 328 19.49 7.18 3.06
CA TYR A 328 18.94 7.41 4.39
C TYR A 328 19.36 6.32 5.40
N LEU A 329 19.17 5.03 5.08
CA LEU A 329 19.52 3.91 5.97
C LEU A 329 20.98 3.94 6.43
N PHE A 330 21.89 4.31 5.52
CA PHE A 330 23.32 4.39 5.79
C PHE A 330 23.77 5.78 6.27
N ARG A 331 22.84 6.70 6.51
CA ARG A 331 23.10 8.09 6.90
C ARG A 331 24.16 8.72 6.00
N LEU A 332 24.00 8.63 4.69
CA LEU A 332 24.93 9.22 3.73
C LEU A 332 24.73 10.73 3.68
N ARG A 333 25.81 11.46 3.38
CA ARG A 333 25.78 12.92 3.27
C ARG A 333 25.08 13.37 1.98
N ASN A 334 24.28 14.43 2.07
CA ASN A 334 23.58 15.00 0.92
C ASN A 334 24.49 15.87 0.05
N HIS A 335 25.21 15.26 -0.88
CA HIS A 335 26.10 15.98 -1.80
C HIS A 335 25.42 16.54 -3.04
N LEU A 336 24.10 16.43 -3.14
CA LEU A 336 23.32 16.81 -4.32
C LEU A 336 23.12 18.33 -4.42
N HIS A 337 23.28 19.06 -3.30
CA HIS A 337 23.28 20.52 -3.28
C HIS A 337 24.50 21.06 -2.48
N PRO A 338 25.15 22.14 -2.93
CA PRO A 338 26.36 22.63 -2.25
C PRO A 338 26.19 23.00 -0.78
N GLU A 339 25.05 23.60 -0.42
CA GLU A 339 24.71 23.99 0.96
C GLU A 339 24.36 22.80 1.86
N LEU A 340 24.03 21.64 1.30
CA LEU A 340 23.53 20.49 2.04
C LEU A 340 24.60 19.41 2.26
N LYS A 341 25.85 19.63 1.82
CA LYS A 341 26.93 18.63 1.80
C LYS A 341 27.26 17.99 3.16
N LEU A 342 26.85 18.60 4.26
CA LEU A 342 27.10 18.11 5.63
C LEU A 342 25.86 17.51 6.29
N THR A 343 24.72 17.47 5.59
CA THR A 343 23.46 16.99 6.16
C THR A 343 23.21 15.53 5.81
N HIS A 344 22.40 14.88 6.64
CA HIS A 344 22.03 13.47 6.55
C HIS A 344 20.50 13.35 6.53
N PRO A 345 19.86 13.67 5.39
CA PRO A 345 18.41 13.83 5.33
C PRO A 345 17.65 12.51 5.45
N TYR A 346 16.44 12.58 6.00
CA TYR A 346 15.46 11.52 5.97
C TYR A 346 14.86 11.37 4.58
N SER A 347 14.69 10.13 4.12
CA SER A 347 13.93 9.87 2.89
C SER A 347 12.43 10.07 3.16
N LEU A 348 11.75 10.86 2.32
CA LEU A 348 10.29 11.02 2.37
C LEU A 348 9.54 10.14 1.39
N ASN A 349 10.23 9.38 0.53
CA ASN A 349 9.57 8.44 -0.38
C ASN A 349 9.05 7.25 0.44
N LYS A 350 7.73 7.23 0.71
CA LYS A 350 7.10 6.21 1.57
C LYS A 350 6.65 4.96 0.82
N GLU A 351 6.50 5.03 -0.50
CA GLU A 351 5.99 3.93 -1.31
C GLU A 351 6.64 3.90 -2.70
N THR A 352 6.71 2.70 -3.27
CA THR A 352 7.13 2.42 -4.64
C THR A 352 6.31 1.28 -5.24
N PHE A 353 6.37 1.07 -6.55
CA PHE A 353 5.60 0.01 -7.22
C PHE A 353 6.44 -1.24 -7.46
N ALA A 354 5.88 -2.40 -7.10
CA ALA A 354 6.54 -3.69 -7.25
C ALA A 354 6.91 -4.01 -8.70
N SER A 355 6.03 -3.68 -9.64
CA SER A 355 6.18 -3.97 -11.07
C SER A 355 7.32 -3.20 -11.74
N HIS A 356 7.93 -2.24 -11.05
CA HIS A 356 9.07 -1.49 -11.56
C HIS A 356 10.43 -2.15 -11.26
N PHE A 357 10.44 -3.24 -10.49
CA PHE A 357 11.66 -3.96 -10.13
C PHE A 357 11.83 -5.25 -10.96
N ASP A 358 13.02 -5.42 -11.52
CA ASP A 358 13.43 -6.47 -12.44
C ASP A 358 14.91 -6.84 -12.23
N ALA A 359 15.44 -7.70 -13.10
CA ALA A 359 16.82 -8.19 -13.03
C ALA A 359 17.90 -7.10 -13.10
N GLN A 360 17.63 -5.94 -13.70
CA GLN A 360 18.60 -4.83 -13.81
C GLN A 360 18.51 -3.84 -12.65
N SER A 361 17.44 -3.94 -11.85
CA SER A 361 17.10 -2.93 -10.84
C SER A 361 18.18 -2.75 -9.78
N ARG A 362 18.79 -3.85 -9.31
CA ARG A 362 19.90 -3.79 -8.35
C ARG A 362 21.08 -3.01 -8.92
N GLU A 363 21.44 -3.26 -10.17
CA GLU A 363 22.56 -2.59 -10.82
C GLU A 363 22.30 -1.10 -10.97
N LEU A 364 21.11 -0.72 -11.43
CA LEU A 364 20.71 0.69 -11.59
C LEU A 364 20.77 1.45 -10.26
N ILE A 365 20.17 0.88 -9.20
CA ILE A 365 20.19 1.45 -7.85
C ILE A 365 21.63 1.59 -7.35
N GLN A 366 22.43 0.52 -7.44
CA GLN A 366 23.80 0.53 -6.95
C GLN A 366 24.69 1.52 -7.72
N ARG A 367 24.52 1.61 -9.04
CA ARG A 367 25.28 2.56 -9.86
C ARG A 367 24.93 4.01 -9.49
N PHE A 368 23.66 4.30 -9.18
CA PHE A 368 23.25 5.62 -8.72
C PHE A 368 23.87 5.96 -7.37
N VAL A 369 23.74 5.03 -6.39
CA VAL A 369 24.28 5.23 -5.04
C VAL A 369 25.79 5.43 -5.09
N LEU A 370 26.50 4.64 -5.88
CA LEU A 370 27.95 4.77 -6.03
C LEU A 370 28.34 6.09 -6.72
N LYS A 371 27.59 6.53 -7.73
CA LYS A 371 27.86 7.77 -8.46
C LYS A 371 27.60 9.03 -7.63
N GLU A 372 26.45 9.11 -6.97
CA GLU A 372 26.00 10.33 -6.29
C GLU A 372 26.44 10.40 -4.82
N PHE A 373 26.58 9.24 -4.15
CA PHE A 373 26.99 9.16 -2.74
C PHE A 373 28.36 8.53 -2.52
N GLY A 374 28.97 7.93 -3.55
CA GLY A 374 30.34 7.40 -3.45
C GLY A 374 30.46 6.11 -2.66
N VAL A 375 29.38 5.36 -2.48
CA VAL A 375 29.38 4.11 -1.69
C VAL A 375 28.82 2.92 -2.45
N PHE A 376 29.34 1.74 -2.12
CA PHE A 376 28.82 0.45 -2.58
C PHE A 376 28.17 -0.29 -1.42
N ILE A 377 26.89 -0.65 -1.59
CA ILE A 377 26.07 -1.29 -0.56
C ILE A 377 25.60 -2.64 -1.09
N GLU A 378 26.09 -3.71 -0.50
CA GLU A 378 25.73 -5.06 -0.89
C GLU A 378 24.59 -5.61 -0.05
N ILE A 379 23.73 -6.38 -0.71
CA ILE A 379 22.74 -7.25 -0.08
C ILE A 379 23.38 -8.64 0.01
N LEU A 380 23.93 -8.99 1.17
CA LEU A 380 24.68 -10.23 1.40
C LEU A 380 23.80 -11.27 2.12
N PRO A 381 24.11 -12.58 2.00
CA PRO A 381 23.54 -13.56 2.92
C PRO A 381 23.95 -13.23 4.36
N CYS A 382 23.04 -13.36 5.30
CA CYS A 382 23.35 -13.32 6.72
C CYS A 382 23.83 -14.71 7.17
N PRO A 383 25.10 -14.88 7.59
CA PRO A 383 25.64 -16.20 7.95
C PRO A 383 24.94 -16.85 9.16
N ALA A 384 24.30 -16.05 10.02
CA ALA A 384 23.67 -16.51 11.25
C ALA A 384 22.38 -17.33 11.04
N TYR A 385 21.86 -17.41 9.80
CA TYR A 385 20.60 -18.09 9.47
C TYR A 385 20.71 -18.97 8.21
N GLN A 386 21.83 -19.69 8.05
CA GLN A 386 21.95 -20.70 6.98
C GLN A 386 21.06 -21.95 7.17
N TYR A 387 20.26 -22.02 8.23
CA TYR A 387 19.45 -23.20 8.56
C TYR A 387 18.08 -22.84 9.13
N ILE A 388 17.14 -22.40 8.28
CA ILE A 388 15.71 -22.73 8.42
C ILE A 388 15.10 -22.76 7.01
N ILE A 389 15.21 -23.91 6.34
CA ILE A 389 14.25 -24.37 5.32
C ILE A 389 13.76 -25.71 5.81
#